data_AF-A0A3D2UQC1-F1
#
_entry.id   AF-A0A3D2UQC1-F1
#
_cell.length_a   1.000
_cell.length_b   1.000
_cell.length_c   1.000
_cell.angle_alpha   90.00
_cell.angle_beta   90.00
_cell.angle_gamma   90.00
#
_symmetry.space_group_name_H-M   'P 1'
#
loop_
_entity.id
_entity.type
_entity.pdbx_description
1 polymer ?
#
loop_
_entity_poly.entity_id
_entity_poly.type
_entity_poly.pdbx_seq_one_letter_code
_entity_poly.pdbx_strand_id
1 'polypeptide(L)'
;GSSTITPDVLVFRADVVQQRPDDIRAFLSAWFEAIEFRYSNPEEANQIIATALGISPSELSEDAYIFNAQENVALFSNESPADTVNLLEAFTTNANYLINNGSLGNQPNLIELLDASFLP
;
A
#
# COMPACT_ATOMS: atom_id res chain seq x y z
N GLY A 1 -7.69 -1.56 -22.03
CA GLY A 1 -6.95 -0.41 -21.48
C GLY A 1 -6.33 -0.88 -20.20
N SER A 2 -5.01 -0.79 -20.07
CA SER A 2 -4.35 -1.16 -18.81
C SER A 2 -4.79 -0.14 -17.76
N SER A 3 -5.59 -0.59 -16.80
CA SER A 3 -5.89 0.19 -15.61
C SER A 3 -4.56 0.33 -14.86
N THR A 4 -3.92 1.49 -14.97
CA THR A 4 -2.70 1.76 -14.21
C THR A 4 -3.10 1.89 -12.74
N ILE A 5 -2.90 0.83 -11.97
CA ILE A 5 -2.95 0.91 -10.51
C ILE A 5 -1.72 1.72 -10.11
N THR A 6 -1.93 2.93 -9.58
CA THR A 6 -0.88 3.68 -8.88
C THR A 6 -0.93 3.20 -7.43
N PRO A 7 0.00 2.35 -6.98
CA PRO A 7 -0.06 1.84 -5.62
C PRO A 7 0.29 2.96 -4.63
N ASP A 8 -0.61 3.22 -3.70
CA ASP A 8 -0.26 3.92 -2.47
C ASP A 8 0.39 2.91 -1.51
N VAL A 9 1.50 3.32 -0.88
CA VAL A 9 2.32 2.43 -0.04
C VAL A 9 2.60 3.05 1.31
N LEU A 10 2.71 2.19 2.33
CA LEU A 10 3.19 2.57 3.65
C LEU A 10 4.72 2.49 3.67
N VAL A 11 5.38 3.57 4.08
CA VAL A 11 6.85 3.63 4.15
C VAL A 11 7.28 4.06 5.54
N PHE A 12 8.20 3.31 6.13
CA PHE A 12 8.83 3.64 7.42
C PHE A 12 10.26 4.11 7.20
N ARG A 13 10.72 5.04 8.06
CA ARG A 13 12.13 5.47 8.04
C ARG A 13 13.03 4.34 8.52
N ALA A 14 14.23 4.24 7.94
CA ALA A 14 15.18 3.17 8.25
C ALA A 14 15.57 3.11 9.74
N ASP A 15 15.68 4.27 10.42
CA ASP A 15 15.94 4.34 11.87
C ASP A 15 14.80 3.71 12.68
N VAL A 16 13.55 3.91 12.26
CA VAL A 16 12.37 3.29 12.88
C VAL A 16 12.35 1.79 12.65
N VAL A 17 12.65 1.31 11.43
CA VAL A 17 12.73 -0.12 11.11
C VAL A 17 13.75 -0.84 12.01
N GLN A 18 14.92 -0.23 12.20
CA GLN A 18 16.00 -0.81 13.00
C GLN A 18 15.73 -0.75 14.51
N GLN A 19 15.21 0.37 15.00
CA GLN A 19 15.12 0.64 16.44
C GLN A 19 13.77 0.27 17.05
N ARG A 20 12.70 0.23 16.24
CA ARG A 20 11.32 0.05 16.69
C ARG A 20 10.55 -0.99 15.84
N PRO A 21 11.11 -2.18 15.56
CA PRO A 21 10.46 -3.16 14.69
C PRO A 21 9.12 -3.67 15.25
N ASP A 22 8.98 -3.77 16.57
CA ASP A 22 7.74 -4.23 17.21
C ASP A 22 6.60 -3.21 17.10
N ASP A 23 6.94 -1.92 17.11
CA ASP A 23 5.95 -0.85 16.89
C ASP A 23 5.42 -0.87 15.44
N ILE A 24 6.27 -1.24 14.48
CA ILE A 24 5.84 -1.44 13.09
C ILE A 24 4.87 -2.62 13.00
N ARG A 25 5.18 -3.75 13.65
CA ARG A 25 4.26 -4.91 13.68
C ARG A 25 2.93 -4.57 14.34
N ALA A 26 2.96 -3.85 15.46
CA ALA A 26 1.76 -3.39 16.15
C ALA A 26 0.93 -2.44 15.26
N PHE A 27 1.58 -1.52 14.55
CA PHE A 27 0.92 -0.64 13.59
C PHE A 27 0.26 -1.43 12.46
N LEU A 28 0.96 -2.40 11.86
CA LEU A 28 0.43 -3.21 10.77
C LEU A 28 -0.74 -4.08 11.23
N SER A 29 -0.70 -4.63 12.44
CA SER A 29 -1.84 -5.34 13.04
C SER A 29 -3.07 -4.45 13.11
N ALA A 30 -2.93 -3.25 13.71
CA ALA A 30 -4.03 -2.30 13.83
C ALA A 30 -4.54 -1.80 12.46
N TRP A 31 -3.65 -1.66 11.48
CA TRP A 31 -4.00 -1.29 10.11
C TRP A 31 -4.88 -2.34 9.45
N PHE A 32 -4.53 -3.61 9.55
CA PHE A 32 -5.33 -4.69 8.97
C PHE A 32 -6.66 -4.89 9.71
N GLU A 33 -6.70 -4.70 11.04
CA GLU A 33 -7.96 -4.63 11.80
C GLU A 33 -8.87 -3.50 11.29
N ALA A 34 -8.31 -2.32 11.00
CA ALA A 34 -9.07 -1.20 10.43
C ALA A 34 -9.59 -1.49 9.02
N ILE A 35 -8.82 -2.20 8.19
CA ILE A 35 -9.25 -2.65 6.86
C ILE A 35 -10.41 -3.65 6.98
N GLU A 36 -10.30 -4.65 7.86
CA GLU A 36 -11.36 -5.62 8.11
C GLU A 36 -12.64 -4.92 8.61
N PHE A 37 -12.49 -3.97 9.53
CA PHE A 37 -13.59 -3.15 10.00
C PHE A 37 -14.27 -2.39 8.86
N ARG A 38 -13.49 -1.75 7.98
CA ARG A 38 -14.01 -1.01 6.83
C ARG A 38 -14.83 -1.90 5.90
N TYR A 39 -14.34 -3.08 5.58
CA TYR A 39 -15.06 -4.00 4.68
C TYR A 39 -16.29 -4.63 5.33
N SER A 40 -16.26 -4.83 6.65
CA SER A 40 -17.39 -5.40 7.39
C SER A 40 -18.46 -4.36 7.76
N ASN A 41 -18.09 -3.08 7.86
CA ASN A 41 -18.94 -1.98 8.29
C ASN A 41 -18.81 -0.76 7.34
N PRO A 42 -19.15 -0.90 6.04
CA PRO A 42 -18.83 0.11 5.02
C PRO A 42 -19.49 1.47 5.28
N GLU A 43 -20.73 1.51 5.77
CA GLU A 43 -21.44 2.77 6.06
C GLU A 43 -20.77 3.54 7.20
N GLU A 44 -20.48 2.87 8.31
CA GLU A 44 -19.82 3.48 9.47
C GLU A 44 -18.38 3.90 9.14
N ALA A 45 -17.63 3.05 8.44
CA ALA A 45 -16.29 3.38 8.01
C ALA A 45 -16.26 4.59 7.06
N ASN A 46 -17.19 4.65 6.10
CA ASN A 46 -17.32 5.82 5.21
C ASN A 46 -17.66 7.08 6.00
N GLN A 47 -18.52 7.01 7.03
CA GLN A 47 -18.82 8.16 7.88
C GLN A 47 -17.57 8.66 8.63
N ILE A 48 -16.76 7.75 9.17
CA ILE A 48 -15.49 8.08 9.86
C ILE A 48 -14.51 8.74 8.89
N ILE A 49 -14.31 8.14 7.70
CA ILE A 49 -13.39 8.65 6.68
C ILE A 49 -13.84 10.04 6.19
N ALA A 50 -15.13 10.20 5.87
CA ALA A 50 -15.68 11.48 5.42
C ALA A 50 -15.49 12.59 6.47
N THR A 51 -15.74 12.26 7.75
CA THR A 51 -15.51 13.19 8.87
C THR A 51 -14.05 13.60 8.97
N ALA A 52 -13.12 12.65 8.84
CA ALA A 52 -11.67 12.93 8.88
C ALA A 52 -11.20 13.80 7.70
N LEU A 53 -11.82 13.64 6.53
CA LEU A 53 -11.53 14.42 5.32
C LEU A 53 -12.27 15.76 5.26
N GLY A 54 -13.23 16.01 6.15
CA GLY A 54 -14.04 17.23 6.15
C GLY A 54 -15.01 17.33 4.97
N ILE A 55 -15.44 16.18 4.42
CA ILE A 55 -16.37 16.08 3.29
C ILE A 55 -17.65 15.34 3.71
N SER A 56 -18.66 15.33 2.84
CA SER A 56 -19.84 14.48 3.03
C SER A 56 -19.54 13.01 2.65
N PRO A 57 -20.20 12.02 3.26
CA PRO A 57 -20.04 10.62 2.87
C PRO A 57 -20.33 10.34 1.39
N SER A 58 -21.24 11.10 0.79
CA SER A 58 -21.57 11.01 -0.64
C SER A 58 -20.47 11.49 -1.59
N GLU A 59 -19.45 12.20 -1.08
CA GLU A 59 -18.29 12.65 -1.86
C GLU A 59 -17.13 11.64 -1.83
N LEU A 60 -17.24 10.56 -1.04
CA LEU A 60 -16.23 9.52 -1.04
C LEU A 60 -16.28 8.73 -2.34
N SER A 61 -15.13 8.59 -3.00
CA SER A 61 -14.97 7.67 -4.12
C SER A 61 -14.99 6.22 -3.60
N GLU A 62 -15.75 5.37 -4.30
CA GLU A 62 -15.76 3.92 -4.07
C GLU A 62 -14.58 3.21 -4.77
N ASP A 63 -13.75 3.93 -5.53
CA ASP A 63 -12.70 3.36 -6.39
C ASP A 63 -11.42 3.01 -5.63
N ALA A 64 -11.31 3.39 -4.34
CA ALA A 64 -10.16 3.10 -3.51
C ALA A 64 -10.19 1.66 -2.97
N TYR A 65 -9.62 0.72 -3.75
CA TYR A 65 -9.40 -0.65 -3.30
C TYR A 65 -8.19 -0.73 -2.36
N ILE A 66 -8.39 -1.29 -1.15
CA ILE A 66 -7.33 -1.49 -0.17
C ILE A 66 -7.11 -2.99 0.04
N PHE A 67 -5.92 -3.48 -0.29
CA PHE A 67 -5.58 -4.89 -0.12
C PHE A 67 -5.69 -5.33 1.35
N ASN A 68 -6.41 -6.43 1.60
CA ASN A 68 -6.40 -7.07 2.92
C ASN A 68 -5.04 -7.75 3.19
N ALA A 69 -4.83 -8.27 4.41
CA ALA A 69 -3.55 -8.87 4.80
C ALA A 69 -3.07 -9.99 3.86
N GLN A 70 -3.97 -10.91 3.47
CA GLN A 70 -3.64 -12.04 2.61
C GLN A 70 -3.27 -11.58 1.20
N GLU A 71 -4.06 -10.65 0.64
CA GLU A 71 -3.79 -10.06 -0.67
C GLU A 71 -2.48 -9.27 -0.66
N ASN A 72 -2.20 -8.53 0.42
CA ASN A 72 -0.98 -7.76 0.56
C ASN A 72 0.26 -8.65 0.51
N VAL A 73 0.26 -9.79 1.22
CA VAL A 73 1.33 -10.81 1.14
C VAL A 73 1.51 -11.33 -0.29
N ALA A 74 0.42 -11.53 -1.04
CA ALA A 74 0.49 -12.00 -2.41
C ALA A 74 1.17 -11.00 -3.37
N LEU A 75 1.14 -9.69 -3.06
CA LEU A 75 1.83 -8.66 -3.87
C LEU A 75 3.37 -8.76 -3.80
N PHE A 76 3.90 -9.33 -2.71
CA PHE A 76 5.35 -9.53 -2.52
C PHE A 76 5.85 -10.85 -3.12
N SER A 77 4.94 -11.73 -3.55
CA SER A 77 5.29 -13.01 -4.15
C SER A 77 5.51 -12.87 -5.66
N ASN A 78 6.47 -13.60 -6.22
CA ASN A 78 6.64 -13.70 -7.68
C ASN A 78 5.59 -14.63 -8.33
N GLU A 79 4.73 -15.27 -7.54
CA GLU A 79 3.67 -16.18 -7.98
C GLU A 79 2.28 -15.53 -7.98
N SER A 80 2.20 -14.19 -7.95
CA SER A 80 0.91 -13.51 -8.06
C SER A 80 0.22 -13.95 -9.37
N PRO A 81 -1.10 -14.25 -9.37
CA PRO A 81 -1.84 -14.57 -10.59
C PRO A 81 -1.58 -13.55 -11.70
N ALA A 82 -1.64 -13.96 -12.97
CA ALA A 82 -1.31 -13.11 -14.13
C ALA A 82 -2.05 -11.75 -14.21
N ASP A 83 -3.11 -11.58 -13.42
CA ASP A 83 -3.95 -10.38 -13.33
C ASP A 83 -3.73 -9.57 -12.03
N THR A 84 -2.68 -9.84 -11.26
CA THR A 84 -2.35 -9.10 -10.02
C THR A 84 -1.10 -8.24 -10.19
N VAL A 85 -1.10 -7.07 -9.53
CA VAL A 85 0.03 -6.15 -9.55
C VAL A 85 1.21 -6.81 -8.84
N ASN A 86 2.27 -7.14 -9.58
CA ASN A 86 3.55 -7.47 -8.95
C ASN A 86 4.19 -6.18 -8.42
N LEU A 87 4.45 -6.12 -7.11
CA LEU A 87 4.92 -4.89 -6.47
C LEU A 87 6.28 -4.43 -7.01
N LEU A 88 7.18 -5.37 -7.32
CA LEU A 88 8.48 -5.07 -7.92
C LEU A 88 8.36 -4.54 -9.34
N GLU A 89 7.44 -5.07 -10.15
CA GLU A 89 7.16 -4.57 -11.50
C GLU A 89 6.57 -3.15 -11.45
N ALA A 90 5.61 -2.91 -10.56
CA ALA A 90 5.03 -1.59 -10.36
C ALA A 90 6.10 -0.56 -9.95
N PHE A 91 6.98 -0.91 -9.01
CA PHE A 91 8.06 -0.03 -8.56
C PHE A 91 9.11 0.20 -9.65
N THR A 92 9.42 -0.82 -10.45
CA THR A 92 10.33 -0.71 -11.59
C THR A 92 9.76 0.22 -12.66
N THR A 93 8.47 0.08 -12.97
CA THR A 93 7.77 0.96 -13.93
C THR A 93 7.79 2.41 -13.47
N ASN A 94 7.49 2.66 -12.20
CA ASN A 94 7.54 4.00 -11.61
C ASN A 94 8.96 4.59 -11.60
N ALA A 95 9.97 3.82 -11.19
CA ALA A 95 11.36 4.27 -11.20
C ALA A 95 11.83 4.65 -12.62
N ASN A 96 11.50 3.83 -13.62
CA ASN A 96 11.81 4.12 -15.03
C ASN A 96 11.14 5.41 -15.51
N TYR A 97 9.87 5.63 -15.16
CA TYR A 97 9.16 6.86 -15.47
C TYR A 97 9.86 8.10 -14.86
N LEU A 98 10.24 8.02 -13.59
CA LEU A 98 10.94 9.10 -12.87
C LEU A 98 12.36 9.36 -13.41
N ILE A 99 13.05 8.33 -13.91
CA ILE A 99 14.35 8.49 -14.57
C ILE A 99 14.16 9.19 -15.92
N ASN A 100 13.21 8.72 -16.72
CA ASN A 100 12.97 9.24 -18.07
C ASN A 100 12.53 10.71 -18.06
N ASN A 101 11.83 11.16 -17.02
CA ASN A 101 11.42 12.56 -16.89
C ASN A 101 12.45 13.44 -16.15
N GLY A 102 13.59 12.87 -15.72
CA GLY A 102 14.67 13.58 -15.05
C GLY A 102 14.46 13.85 -13.55
N SER A 103 13.40 13.34 -12.94
CA SER A 103 13.15 13.49 -11.49
C SER A 103 14.05 12.60 -10.64
N LEU A 104 14.56 11.51 -11.21
CA LEU A 104 15.43 10.55 -10.54
C LEU A 104 16.71 10.29 -11.36
N GLY A 105 17.87 10.37 -10.73
CA GLY A 105 19.15 10.21 -11.43
C GLY A 105 19.48 8.76 -11.82
N ASN A 106 19.16 7.81 -10.95
CA ASN A 106 19.36 6.37 -11.16
C ASN A 106 18.33 5.57 -10.36
N GLN A 107 18.08 4.33 -10.79
CA GLN A 107 17.19 3.43 -10.07
C GLN A 107 17.80 3.05 -8.71
N PRO A 108 17.02 3.13 -7.60
CA PRO A 108 17.46 2.60 -6.31
C PRO A 108 17.40 1.07 -6.29
N ASN A 109 18.02 0.44 -5.30
CA ASN A 109 17.88 -1.00 -5.11
C ASN A 109 16.45 -1.32 -4.61
N LEU A 110 15.55 -1.65 -5.52
CA LEU A 110 14.14 -1.89 -5.21
C LEU A 110 13.93 -3.09 -4.28
N ILE A 111 14.84 -4.09 -4.32
CA ILE A 111 14.76 -5.26 -3.44
C ILE A 111 15.01 -4.85 -1.98
N GLU A 112 15.89 -3.87 -1.74
CA GLU A 112 16.15 -3.36 -0.39
C GLU A 112 15.02 -2.45 0.15
N LEU A 113 14.15 -1.96 -0.74
CA LEU A 113 13.00 -1.12 -0.35
C LEU A 113 11.78 -1.95 0.05
N LEU A 114 11.71 -3.22 -0.37
CA LEU A 114 10.58 -4.10 -0.13
C LEU A 114 10.92 -5.09 0.98
N ASP A 115 10.23 -4.97 2.11
CA ASP A 115 10.44 -5.85 3.27
C ASP A 115 9.12 -6.47 3.74
N ALA A 116 8.87 -7.70 3.30
CA ALA A 116 7.68 -8.46 3.68
C ALA A 116 7.80 -9.07 5.09
N SER A 117 8.95 -8.98 5.79
CA SER A 117 9.15 -9.65 7.08
C SER A 117 8.32 -9.07 8.23
N PHE A 118 7.68 -7.93 7.99
CA PHE A 118 6.77 -7.27 8.93
C PHE A 118 5.29 -7.62 8.68
N LEU A 119 4.96 -8.27 7.56
CA LEU A 119 3.59 -8.72 7.28
C LEU A 119 3.24 -9.95 8.15
N PRO A 120 1.96 -10.12 8.49
CA PRO A 120 1.48 -11.28 9.25
C PRO A 120 1.60 -12.61 8.50
#